data_AF-A0A9E2GRD5-F1
#
_entry.id   AF-A0A9E2GRD5-F1
#
_cell.length_a   1.000
_cell.length_b   1.000
_cell.length_c   1.000
_cell.angle_alpha   90.00
_cell.angle_beta   90.00
_cell.angle_gamma   90.00
#
_symmetry.space_group_name_H-M   'P 1'
#
loop_
_entity.id
_entity.type
_entity.pdbx_description
1 polymer ?
#
loop_
_entity_poly.entity_id
_entity_poly.type
_entity_poly.pdbx_seq_one_letter_code
_entity_poly.pdbx_strand_id
1 'polypeptide(L)'
;KESGARADKLKAQATALDAMAAAFLAIDPSSSNYETQYAAYDKCVSSDSQLNGTHLAECKSGLGKNAKLLAASRLAQGNPEGAYQAYQKAVAMGEDVGNVLKGLESKAQSIYEDAYKLGDAPGAKDKYNQVLRIVPSSSEIYQKAQARLSGAAMPTMNTDIVIMSTPMTVPMTTPMETPMTTPMTTPMVTPMTTPMTTPMTTPMTGMSMRVIDDDDDDD
;
A
#
# COMPACT_ATOMS: atom_id res chain seq x y z
N LYS A 1 -10.71 -50.21 -12.64
CA LYS A 1 -9.98 -49.37 -11.66
C LYS A 1 -9.45 -48.07 -12.30
N GLU A 2 -8.91 -48.11 -13.52
CA GLU A 2 -8.44 -46.89 -14.22
C GLU A 2 -9.54 -45.88 -14.56
N SER A 3 -10.78 -46.33 -14.81
CA SER A 3 -11.92 -45.44 -15.05
C SER A 3 -12.33 -44.59 -13.84
N GLY A 4 -12.19 -45.13 -12.62
CA GLY A 4 -12.47 -44.39 -11.37
C GLY A 4 -11.44 -43.29 -11.12
N ALA A 5 -10.14 -43.62 -11.22
CA ALA A 5 -9.06 -42.67 -11.02
C ALA A 5 -9.10 -41.50 -12.03
N ARG A 6 -9.50 -41.77 -13.28
CA ARG A 6 -9.69 -40.72 -14.29
C ARG A 6 -10.89 -39.82 -13.97
N ALA A 7 -11.99 -40.39 -13.49
CA ALA A 7 -13.17 -39.62 -13.08
C ALA A 7 -12.88 -38.73 -11.86
N ASP A 8 -12.14 -39.24 -10.87
CA ASP A 8 -11.73 -38.49 -9.69
C ASP A 8 -10.82 -37.31 -10.07
N LYS A 9 -9.88 -37.52 -11.00
CA LYS A 9 -9.02 -36.46 -11.52
C LYS A 9 -9.81 -35.36 -12.24
N LEU A 10 -10.77 -35.73 -13.08
CA LEU A 10 -11.63 -34.76 -13.77
C LEU A 10 -12.50 -33.97 -12.79
N LYS A 11 -13.01 -34.63 -11.75
CA LYS A 11 -13.78 -33.96 -10.68
C LYS A 11 -12.93 -32.95 -9.92
N ALA A 12 -11.69 -33.31 -9.57
CA ALA A 12 -10.76 -32.41 -8.91
C ALA A 12 -10.43 -31.19 -9.80
N GLN A 13 -10.21 -31.41 -11.11
CA GLN A 13 -9.97 -30.32 -12.06
C GLN A 13 -11.17 -29.37 -12.18
N ALA A 14 -12.40 -29.90 -12.23
CA ALA A 14 -13.60 -29.07 -12.25
C ALA A 14 -13.70 -28.20 -10.98
N THR A 15 -13.46 -28.79 -9.81
CA THR A 15 -13.44 -28.04 -8.53
C THR A 15 -12.37 -26.95 -8.51
N ALA A 16 -11.17 -27.23 -9.04
CA ALA A 16 -10.10 -26.24 -9.11
C ALA A 16 -10.43 -25.09 -10.09
N LEU A 17 -11.09 -25.38 -11.21
CA LEU A 17 -11.58 -24.36 -12.15
C LEU A 17 -12.64 -23.45 -11.50
N ASP A 18 -13.61 -24.02 -10.79
CA ASP A 18 -14.63 -23.24 -10.07
C ASP A 18 -13.99 -22.35 -8.99
N ALA A 19 -13.03 -22.91 -8.25
CA ALA A 19 -12.30 -22.17 -7.23
C ALA A 19 -11.47 -21.02 -7.81
N MET A 20 -10.86 -21.23 -8.98
CA MET A 20 -10.08 -20.22 -9.70
C MET A 20 -10.97 -19.11 -10.25
N ALA A 21 -12.11 -19.44 -10.86
CA ALA A 21 -13.07 -18.47 -11.34
C ALA A 21 -13.58 -17.57 -10.19
N ALA A 22 -13.93 -18.17 -9.06
CA ALA A 22 -14.33 -17.43 -7.86
C ALA A 22 -13.20 -16.52 -7.33
N ALA A 23 -11.94 -16.97 -7.40
CA ALA A 23 -10.80 -16.16 -6.99
C ALA A 23 -10.64 -14.92 -7.87
N PHE A 24 -10.72 -15.06 -9.19
CA PHE A 24 -10.65 -13.90 -10.10
C PHE A 24 -11.79 -12.92 -9.91
N LEU A 25 -13.02 -13.40 -9.68
CA LEU A 25 -14.15 -12.52 -9.40
C LEU A 25 -14.01 -11.75 -8.08
N ALA A 26 -13.27 -12.29 -7.12
CA ALA A 26 -12.99 -11.63 -5.85
C ALA A 26 -11.84 -10.63 -5.92
N ILE A 27 -11.00 -10.68 -6.97
CA ILE A 27 -9.89 -9.74 -7.15
C ILE A 27 -10.44 -8.41 -7.69
N ASP A 28 -10.40 -7.38 -6.86
CA ASP A 28 -10.72 -5.99 -7.21
C ASP A 28 -9.48 -5.11 -7.04
N PRO A 29 -8.70 -4.84 -8.10
CA PRO A 29 -7.48 -4.04 -8.01
C PRO A 29 -7.66 -2.63 -7.43
N SER A 30 -8.89 -2.11 -7.39
CA SER A 30 -9.21 -0.80 -6.83
C SER A 30 -9.50 -0.84 -5.32
N SER A 31 -9.73 -2.03 -4.76
CA SER A 31 -10.03 -2.22 -3.35
C SER A 31 -8.80 -2.02 -2.46
N SER A 32 -9.00 -1.26 -1.38
CA SER A 32 -8.02 -1.13 -0.30
C SER A 32 -8.13 -2.24 0.75
N ASN A 33 -9.05 -3.19 0.59
CA ASN A 33 -9.15 -4.37 1.45
C ASN A 33 -8.10 -5.42 1.05
N TYR A 34 -6.85 -5.14 1.39
CA TYR A 34 -5.71 -5.98 1.05
C TYR A 34 -5.77 -7.37 1.73
N GLU A 35 -6.53 -7.56 2.81
CA GLU A 35 -6.69 -8.88 3.42
C GLU A 35 -7.49 -9.81 2.49
N THR A 36 -8.66 -9.36 2.04
CA THR A 36 -9.52 -10.10 1.12
C THR A 36 -8.82 -10.34 -0.20
N GLN A 37 -8.12 -9.31 -0.70
CA GLN A 37 -7.38 -9.39 -1.95
C GLN A 37 -6.23 -10.41 -1.88
N TYR A 38 -5.45 -10.41 -0.80
CA TYR A 38 -4.39 -11.39 -0.58
C TYR A 38 -4.97 -12.81 -0.55
N ALA A 39 -6.09 -13.04 0.14
CA ALA A 39 -6.75 -14.34 0.18
C ALA A 39 -7.24 -14.79 -1.21
N ALA A 40 -7.74 -13.87 -2.03
CA ALA A 40 -8.16 -14.17 -3.40
C ALA A 40 -6.95 -14.57 -4.27
N TYR A 41 -5.83 -13.85 -4.19
CA TYR A 41 -4.60 -14.22 -4.90
C TYR A 41 -4.00 -15.54 -4.38
N ASP A 42 -4.07 -15.82 -3.09
CA ASP A 42 -3.58 -17.09 -2.51
C ASP A 42 -4.42 -18.28 -3.02
N LYS A 43 -5.73 -18.08 -3.12
CA LYS A 43 -6.65 -19.04 -3.75
C LYS A 43 -6.37 -19.22 -5.24
N CYS A 44 -6.03 -18.14 -5.96
CA CYS A 44 -5.60 -18.18 -7.37
C CYS A 44 -4.37 -19.09 -7.54
N VAL A 45 -3.33 -18.87 -6.72
CA VAL A 45 -2.08 -19.65 -6.75
C VAL A 45 -2.34 -21.13 -6.47
N SER A 46 -3.10 -21.45 -5.42
CA SER A 46 -3.38 -22.83 -5.02
C SER A 46 -4.26 -23.58 -6.03
N SER A 47 -5.26 -22.91 -6.62
CA SER A 47 -6.16 -23.52 -7.60
C SER A 47 -5.46 -23.74 -8.94
N ASP A 48 -4.71 -22.77 -9.44
CA ASP A 48 -3.99 -22.89 -10.73
C ASP A 48 -2.90 -23.97 -10.69
N SER A 49 -2.28 -24.15 -9.52
CA SER A 49 -1.30 -25.23 -9.29
C SER A 49 -1.90 -26.65 -9.40
N GLN A 50 -3.22 -26.78 -9.21
CA GLN A 50 -3.94 -28.06 -9.40
C GLN A 50 -4.39 -28.28 -10.84
N LEU A 51 -4.27 -27.24 -11.68
CA LEU A 51 -4.58 -27.26 -13.10
C LEU A 51 -3.29 -27.45 -13.91
N ASN A 52 -3.03 -26.56 -14.86
CA ASN A 52 -1.86 -26.56 -15.74
C ASN A 52 -0.87 -25.44 -15.38
N GLY A 53 -1.15 -24.61 -14.37
CA GLY A 53 -0.25 -23.56 -13.93
C GLY A 53 -0.13 -22.37 -14.87
N THR A 54 -1.05 -22.18 -15.82
CA THR A 54 -0.92 -21.15 -16.87
C THR A 54 -1.00 -19.73 -16.35
N HIS A 55 -1.63 -19.50 -15.19
CA HIS A 55 -1.80 -18.17 -14.61
C HIS A 55 -0.97 -17.98 -13.32
N LEU A 56 -0.10 -18.93 -13.01
CA LEU A 56 0.62 -18.98 -11.75
C LEU A 56 1.54 -17.76 -11.58
N ALA A 57 2.10 -17.25 -12.69
CA ALA A 57 2.93 -16.06 -12.70
C ALA A 57 2.14 -14.82 -12.31
N GLU A 58 0.96 -14.60 -12.90
CA GLU A 58 0.07 -13.49 -12.59
C GLU A 58 -0.46 -13.59 -11.16
N CYS A 59 -0.94 -14.78 -10.75
CA CYS A 59 -1.43 -15.01 -9.38
C CYS A 59 -0.34 -14.69 -8.34
N LYS A 60 0.89 -15.16 -8.55
CA LYS A 60 2.02 -14.91 -7.63
C LYS A 60 2.44 -13.44 -7.63
N SER A 61 2.47 -12.79 -8.79
CA SER A 61 2.78 -11.35 -8.89
C SER A 61 1.76 -10.53 -8.10
N GLY A 62 0.47 -10.84 -8.23
CA GLY A 62 -0.58 -10.19 -7.47
C GLY A 62 -0.48 -10.48 -5.97
N LEU A 63 -0.20 -11.74 -5.59
CA LEU A 63 -0.02 -12.15 -4.20
C LEU A 63 1.11 -11.36 -3.51
N GLY A 64 2.26 -11.22 -4.17
CA GLY A 64 3.41 -10.45 -3.66
C GLY A 64 3.07 -8.97 -3.46
N LYS A 65 2.61 -8.29 -4.52
CA LYS A 65 2.22 -6.88 -4.47
C LYS A 65 1.19 -6.62 -3.37
N ASN A 66 0.21 -7.51 -3.24
CA ASN A 66 -0.83 -7.35 -2.23
C ASN A 66 -0.31 -7.62 -0.81
N ALA A 67 0.60 -8.57 -0.62
CA ALA A 67 1.29 -8.77 0.66
C ALA A 67 2.04 -7.52 1.13
N LYS A 68 2.73 -6.83 0.20
CA LYS A 68 3.42 -5.57 0.47
C LYS A 68 2.44 -4.46 0.91
N LEU A 69 1.33 -4.30 0.20
CA LEU A 69 0.29 -3.33 0.54
C LEU A 69 -0.39 -3.64 1.87
N LEU A 70 -0.67 -4.93 2.12
CA LEU A 70 -1.20 -5.41 3.39
C LEU A 70 -0.27 -5.10 4.56
N ALA A 71 1.05 -5.29 4.38
CA ALA A 71 2.04 -4.97 5.39
C ALA A 71 2.04 -3.46 5.73
N ALA A 72 2.03 -2.60 4.71
CA ALA A 72 1.95 -1.16 4.88
C ALA A 72 0.64 -0.72 5.57
N SER A 73 -0.49 -1.31 5.17
CA SER A 73 -1.81 -1.03 5.78
C SER A 73 -1.85 -1.41 7.25
N ARG A 74 -1.34 -2.60 7.61
CA ARG A 74 -1.28 -3.05 9.01
C ARG A 74 -0.37 -2.17 9.87
N LEU A 75 0.75 -1.67 9.32
CA LEU A 75 1.57 -0.67 10.01
C LEU A 75 0.79 0.60 10.30
N ALA A 76 0.08 1.13 9.31
CA ALA A 76 -0.73 2.34 9.47
C ALA A 76 -1.86 2.17 10.50
N GLN A 77 -2.38 0.95 10.64
CA GLN A 77 -3.39 0.59 11.65
C GLN A 77 -2.80 0.33 13.06
N GLY A 78 -1.49 0.44 13.23
CA GLY A 78 -0.84 0.17 14.53
C GLY A 78 -0.72 -1.32 14.87
N ASN A 79 -0.73 -2.21 13.86
CA ASN A 79 -0.56 -3.65 13.99
C ASN A 79 0.82 -4.10 13.43
N PRO A 80 1.93 -3.86 14.15
CA PRO A 80 3.27 -4.14 13.63
C PRO A 80 3.59 -5.64 13.51
N GLU A 81 3.06 -6.50 14.40
CA GLU A 81 3.22 -7.96 14.27
C GLU A 81 2.53 -8.47 13.01
N GLY A 82 1.27 -8.06 12.80
CA GLY A 82 0.54 -8.39 11.58
C GLY A 82 1.24 -7.85 10.34
N ALA A 83 1.80 -6.64 10.41
CA ALA A 83 2.57 -6.09 9.31
C ALA A 83 3.84 -6.89 9.02
N TYR A 84 4.57 -7.33 10.04
CA TYR A 84 5.77 -8.16 9.84
C TYR A 84 5.45 -9.54 9.25
N GLN A 85 4.29 -10.11 9.57
CA GLN A 85 3.80 -11.33 8.92
C GLN A 85 3.55 -11.12 7.42
N ALA A 86 2.90 -10.01 7.05
CA ALA A 86 2.68 -9.66 5.65
C ALA A 86 3.97 -9.25 4.92
N TYR A 87 4.90 -8.59 5.61
CA TYR A 87 6.24 -8.29 5.13
C TYR A 87 6.99 -9.56 4.73
N GLN A 88 7.00 -10.59 5.59
CA GLN A 88 7.67 -11.86 5.30
C GLN A 88 7.07 -12.54 4.05
N LYS A 89 5.74 -12.51 3.93
CA LYS A 89 5.04 -13.01 2.74
C LYS A 89 5.47 -12.26 1.46
N ALA A 90 5.61 -10.94 1.52
CA ALA A 90 6.07 -10.13 0.40
C ALA A 90 7.54 -10.42 0.03
N VAL A 91 8.44 -10.54 1.02
CA VAL A 91 9.84 -10.92 0.80
C VAL A 91 9.95 -12.29 0.12
N ALA A 92 9.15 -13.26 0.56
CA ALA A 92 9.12 -14.60 -0.04
C ALA A 92 8.70 -14.57 -1.53
N MET A 93 8.01 -13.52 -1.96
CA MET A 93 7.61 -13.29 -3.36
C MET A 93 8.59 -12.38 -4.11
N GLY A 94 9.69 -11.95 -3.49
CA GLY A 94 10.71 -11.10 -4.10
C GLY A 94 10.34 -9.62 -4.18
N GLU A 95 9.34 -9.16 -3.42
CA GLU A 95 8.95 -7.76 -3.40
C GLU A 95 9.96 -6.88 -2.65
N ASP A 96 10.20 -5.68 -3.17
CA ASP A 96 10.92 -4.64 -2.43
C ASP A 96 10.04 -4.08 -1.31
N VAL A 97 10.44 -4.34 -0.08
CA VAL A 97 9.72 -3.99 1.15
C VAL A 97 10.53 -3.04 2.03
N GLY A 98 11.53 -2.34 1.49
CA GLY A 98 12.42 -1.47 2.26
C GLY A 98 11.69 -0.41 3.09
N ASN A 99 10.62 0.21 2.56
CA ASN A 99 9.83 1.19 3.30
C ASN A 99 9.03 0.58 4.45
N VAL A 100 8.50 -0.64 4.26
CA VAL A 100 7.79 -1.37 5.33
C VAL A 100 8.77 -1.75 6.44
N LEU A 101 9.97 -2.21 6.07
CA LEU A 101 11.03 -2.54 7.03
C LEU A 101 11.40 -1.32 7.89
N LYS A 102 11.65 -0.16 7.27
CA LYS A 102 11.95 1.08 8.01
C LYS A 102 10.86 1.43 9.04
N GLY A 103 9.58 1.26 8.66
CA GLY A 103 8.46 1.49 9.57
C GLY A 103 8.44 0.50 10.74
N LEU A 104 8.67 -0.79 10.48
CA LEU A 104 8.78 -1.82 11.51
C LEU A 104 9.96 -1.56 12.46
N GLU A 105 11.12 -1.19 11.92
CA GLU A 105 12.32 -0.86 12.71
C GLU A 105 12.10 0.37 13.58
N SER A 106 11.41 1.38 13.07
CA SER A 106 11.05 2.58 13.84
C SER A 106 10.13 2.22 15.02
N LYS A 107 9.15 1.34 14.78
CA LYS A 107 8.26 0.86 15.85
C LYS A 107 9.00 -0.01 16.87
N ALA A 108 9.90 -0.87 16.40
CA ALA A 108 10.76 -1.70 17.23
C ALA A 108 11.70 -0.86 18.11
N GLN A 109 12.26 0.22 17.58
CA GLN A 109 13.09 1.15 18.35
C GLN A 109 12.28 1.75 19.51
N SER A 110 11.05 2.21 19.25
CA SER A 110 10.18 2.74 20.31
C SER A 110 9.89 1.70 21.41
N ILE A 111 9.60 0.45 21.02
CA ILE A 111 9.33 -0.62 21.98
C ILE A 111 10.59 -0.97 22.80
N TYR A 112 11.75 -0.99 22.15
CA TYR A 112 13.03 -1.23 22.81
C TYR A 112 13.35 -0.13 23.83
N GLU A 113 13.17 1.15 23.49
CA GLU A 113 13.40 2.25 24.42
C GLU A 113 12.47 2.22 25.62
N ASP A 114 11.20 1.85 25.41
CA ASP A 114 10.25 1.63 26.51
C ASP A 114 10.71 0.50 27.44
N ALA A 115 11.19 -0.61 26.86
CA ALA A 115 11.74 -1.72 27.63
C ALA A 115 12.99 -1.29 28.42
N TYR A 116 13.84 -0.47 27.81
CA TYR A 116 15.06 0.00 28.42
C TYR A 116 14.79 0.91 29.63
N LYS A 117 13.80 1.80 29.53
CA LYS A 117 13.36 2.65 30.64
C LYS A 117 12.80 1.86 31.83
N LEU A 118 12.20 0.70 31.56
CA LEU A 118 11.70 -0.20 32.60
C LEU A 118 12.83 -0.92 33.37
N GLY A 119 14.02 -1.06 32.78
CA GLY A 119 15.14 -1.78 33.41
C GLY A 119 14.75 -3.21 33.76
N ASP A 120 14.93 -3.60 35.02
CA ASP A 120 14.57 -4.93 35.54
C ASP A 120 13.09 -5.07 35.94
N ALA A 121 12.27 -4.04 35.72
CA ALA A 121 10.87 -4.08 36.07
C ALA A 121 10.10 -5.13 35.23
N PRO A 122 9.00 -5.70 35.79
CA PRO A 122 8.10 -6.58 35.04
C PRO A 122 7.66 -5.93 33.72
N GLY A 123 7.65 -6.71 32.63
CA GLY A 123 7.25 -6.25 31.30
C GLY A 123 8.40 -5.77 30.39
N ALA A 124 9.61 -5.52 30.91
CA ALA A 124 10.76 -5.17 30.07
C ALA A 124 11.13 -6.32 29.09
N LYS A 125 11.20 -7.55 29.61
CA LYS A 125 11.45 -8.76 28.80
C LYS A 125 10.39 -9.00 27.74
N ASP A 126 9.12 -8.75 28.06
CA ASP A 126 8.00 -8.92 27.12
C ASP A 126 8.10 -7.95 25.96
N LYS A 127 8.50 -6.69 26.22
CA LYS A 127 8.77 -5.70 25.19
C LYS A 127 9.98 -6.06 24.33
N TYR A 128 11.07 -6.58 24.90
CA TYR A 128 12.18 -7.09 24.08
C TYR A 128 11.74 -8.27 23.20
N ASN A 129 10.95 -9.20 23.73
CA ASN A 129 10.35 -10.27 22.92
C ASN A 129 9.38 -9.74 21.86
N GLN A 130 8.74 -8.60 22.10
CA GLN A 130 7.91 -7.92 21.10
C GLN A 130 8.75 -7.40 19.93
N VAL A 131 9.91 -6.78 20.21
CA VAL A 131 10.86 -6.37 19.15
C VAL A 131 11.21 -7.55 18.26
N LEU A 132 11.57 -8.70 18.83
CA LEU A 132 11.93 -9.90 18.05
C LEU A 132 10.80 -10.44 17.17
N ARG A 133 9.54 -10.09 17.46
CA ARG A 133 8.36 -10.53 16.71
C ARG A 133 7.96 -9.59 15.57
N ILE A 134 8.55 -8.40 15.48
CA ILE A 134 8.14 -7.38 14.50
C ILE A 134 9.25 -6.97 13.52
N VAL A 135 10.49 -7.41 13.72
CA VAL A 135 11.61 -7.13 12.81
C VAL A 135 12.42 -8.39 12.54
N PRO A 136 13.12 -8.46 11.38
CA PRO A 136 13.98 -9.58 11.06
C PRO A 136 15.24 -9.62 11.92
N SER A 137 15.84 -10.81 12.06
CA SER A 137 17.06 -11.01 12.85
C SER A 137 18.29 -10.27 12.33
N SER A 138 18.27 -9.85 11.06
CA SER A 138 19.27 -8.99 10.44
C SER A 138 19.20 -7.54 10.91
N SER A 139 18.10 -7.10 11.52
CA SER A 139 17.95 -5.73 12.01
C SER A 139 18.80 -5.48 13.26
N GLU A 140 19.42 -4.31 13.34
CA GLU A 140 20.24 -3.91 14.49
C GLU A 140 19.43 -3.93 15.80
N ILE A 141 18.17 -3.48 15.75
CA ILE A 141 17.32 -3.41 16.95
C ILE A 141 16.92 -4.79 17.46
N TYR A 142 16.78 -5.78 16.56
CA TYR A 142 16.60 -7.18 16.93
C TYR A 142 17.81 -7.67 17.75
N GLN A 143 19.02 -7.43 17.25
CA GLN A 143 20.25 -7.88 17.91
C GLN A 143 20.42 -7.25 19.29
N LYS A 144 20.11 -5.95 19.42
CA LYS A 144 20.08 -5.24 20.71
C LYS A 144 19.09 -5.87 21.69
N ALA A 145 17.85 -6.12 21.27
CA ALA A 145 16.84 -6.75 22.13
C ALA A 145 17.25 -8.18 22.54
N GLN A 146 17.83 -8.95 21.62
CA GLN A 146 18.31 -10.30 21.89
C GLN A 146 19.46 -10.34 22.89
N ALA A 147 20.38 -9.37 22.83
CA ALA A 147 21.46 -9.22 23.81
C ALA A 147 20.92 -8.98 25.22
N ARG A 148 19.87 -8.16 25.36
CA ARG A 148 19.20 -7.91 26.65
C ARG A 148 18.54 -9.15 27.23
N LEU A 149 17.90 -9.94 26.38
CA LEU A 149 17.22 -11.17 26.82
C LEU A 149 18.21 -12.26 27.24
N SER A 150 19.39 -12.33 26.61
CA SER A 150 20.41 -13.33 26.91
C SER A 150 21.28 -13.00 28.13
N GLY A 151 21.12 -11.82 28.73
CA GLY A 151 21.98 -11.37 29.84
C GLY A 151 23.44 -11.14 29.41
N ALA A 152 23.70 -11.06 28.11
CA ALA A 152 25.01 -10.68 27.60
C ALA A 152 25.33 -9.26 28.07
N ALA A 153 26.57 -9.04 28.51
CA ALA A 153 27.04 -7.71 28.87
C ALA A 153 26.75 -6.76 27.70
N MET A 154 25.97 -5.73 28.00
CA MET A 154 25.72 -4.62 27.10
C MET A 154 27.04 -4.11 26.52
N PRO A 155 27.20 -3.91 25.21
CA PRO A 155 28.13 -2.88 24.78
C PRO A 155 27.68 -1.60 25.50
N THR A 156 28.58 -1.03 26.29
CA THR A 156 28.34 0.20 27.04
C THR A 156 27.73 1.22 26.08
N MET A 157 26.58 1.78 26.45
CA MET A 157 25.98 2.88 25.71
C MET A 157 27.01 4.01 25.73
N ASN A 158 27.78 4.14 24.66
CA ASN A 158 28.69 5.26 24.50
C ASN A 158 27.79 6.46 24.23
N THR A 159 27.48 7.22 25.30
CA THR A 159 26.77 8.50 25.24
C THR A 159 27.50 9.55 24.40
N ASP A 160 28.69 9.22 23.88
CA ASP A 160 29.51 10.03 22.98
C ASP A 160 29.52 9.54 21.51
N ILE A 161 28.61 8.66 21.08
CA ILE A 161 28.38 8.49 19.62
C ILE A 161 27.48 9.63 19.15
N VAL A 162 28.15 10.74 18.89
CA VAL A 162 27.74 11.80 17.97
C VAL A 162 27.07 11.17 16.74
N ILE A 163 25.78 11.48 16.56
CA ILE A 163 25.19 11.91 15.30
C ILE A 163 25.89 11.38 14.03
N MET A 164 25.55 10.15 13.65
CA MET A 164 25.47 9.72 12.25
C MET A 164 24.38 8.65 12.16
N SER A 165 23.14 9.01 12.44
CA SER A 165 22.21 9.32 11.36
C SER A 165 21.10 10.23 11.89
N THR A 166 20.80 11.29 11.13
CA THR A 166 19.83 12.37 11.42
C THR A 166 18.59 11.95 12.22
N PRO A 167 18.15 12.73 13.23
CA PRO A 167 16.88 12.51 13.90
C PRO A 167 15.74 13.01 12.99
N MET A 168 14.88 12.11 12.51
CA MET A 168 13.50 12.52 12.17
C MET A 168 12.65 12.40 13.43
N THR A 169 12.83 13.36 14.33
CA THR A 169 11.86 13.67 15.40
C THR A 169 10.99 14.81 14.90
N VAL A 170 9.98 14.50 14.08
CA VAL A 170 8.77 15.32 13.99
C VAL A 170 7.60 14.34 14.19
N PRO A 171 6.68 14.59 15.12
CA PRO A 171 5.54 13.72 15.30
C PRO A 171 4.69 13.75 14.03
N MET A 172 4.54 12.61 13.35
CA MET A 172 3.49 12.41 12.35
C MET A 172 2.14 12.28 13.07
N THR A 173 1.71 13.38 13.70
CA THR A 173 0.39 13.52 14.32
C THR A 173 -0.15 14.93 14.06
N THR A 174 -0.32 15.26 12.78
CA THR A 174 -1.30 16.26 12.32
C THR A 174 -2.02 15.67 11.10
N PRO A 175 -3.36 15.83 11.01
CA PRO A 175 -4.21 14.98 10.20
C PRO A 175 -3.91 15.18 8.72
N MET A 176 -3.86 14.08 7.98
CA MET A 176 -3.85 14.04 6.51
C MET A 176 -5.23 14.39 5.95
N GLU A 177 -5.91 15.36 6.55
CA GLU A 177 -7.15 15.96 6.10
C GLU A 177 -6.87 17.38 5.59
N THR A 178 -6.53 17.41 4.30
CA THR A 178 -6.79 18.51 3.35
C THR A 178 -5.95 19.80 3.42
N PRO A 179 -5.62 20.40 2.25
CA PRO A 179 -6.15 20.05 0.94
C PRO A 179 -5.08 19.50 -0.02
N MET A 180 -5.35 18.30 -0.51
CA MET A 180 -4.98 17.85 -1.84
C MET A 180 -5.84 18.59 -2.92
N THR A 181 -6.14 19.89 -2.71
CA THR A 181 -6.97 20.72 -3.60
C THR A 181 -6.22 21.91 -4.21
N THR A 182 -4.90 22.05 -3.97
CA THR A 182 -4.11 23.22 -4.41
C THR A 182 -2.77 22.90 -5.08
N PRO A 183 -2.72 21.90 -5.98
CA PRO A 183 -2.07 22.21 -7.27
C PRO A 183 -2.87 21.79 -8.51
N MET A 184 -4.11 21.30 -8.37
CA MET A 184 -5.00 21.00 -9.51
C MET A 184 -5.97 22.13 -9.90
N THR A 185 -5.90 23.30 -9.26
CA THR A 185 -6.70 24.48 -9.65
C THR A 185 -5.89 25.56 -10.38
N THR A 186 -4.56 25.50 -10.37
CA THR A 186 -3.70 26.58 -10.91
C THR A 186 -3.26 26.47 -12.38
N PRO A 187 -3.42 25.35 -13.14
CA PRO A 187 -3.23 25.40 -14.60
C PRO A 187 -4.53 25.63 -15.37
N MET A 188 -5.72 25.60 -14.74
CA MET A 188 -7.01 25.67 -15.45
C MET A 188 -7.76 27.02 -15.35
N VAL A 189 -7.28 28.00 -14.56
CA VAL A 189 -7.92 29.33 -14.48
C VAL A 189 -7.24 30.36 -15.39
N THR A 190 -6.00 30.12 -15.82
CA THR A 190 -5.20 31.08 -16.60
C THR A 190 -5.47 31.19 -18.11
N PRO A 191 -6.27 30.34 -18.79
CA PRO A 191 -6.67 30.64 -20.17
C PRO A 191 -8.06 31.29 -20.30
N MET A 192 -8.85 31.44 -19.22
CA MET A 192 -10.26 31.90 -19.30
C MET A 192 -10.58 33.22 -18.59
N THR A 193 -9.57 33.99 -18.16
CA THR A 193 -9.80 35.33 -17.57
C THR A 193 -8.99 36.45 -18.23
N THR A 194 -8.67 36.32 -19.53
CA THR A 194 -8.61 37.51 -20.40
C THR A 194 -9.98 37.71 -21.04
N PRO A 195 -10.98 38.29 -20.32
CA PRO A 195 -12.08 38.89 -21.02
C PRO A 195 -11.51 40.09 -21.78
N MET A 196 -11.86 40.12 -23.05
CA MET A 196 -11.87 41.27 -23.94
C MET A 196 -12.10 42.59 -23.19
N THR A 197 -11.01 43.23 -22.76
CA THR A 197 -11.01 44.64 -22.36
C THR A 197 -10.05 45.39 -23.25
N THR A 198 -10.39 45.43 -24.53
CA THR A 198 -9.95 46.47 -25.45
C THR A 198 -11.20 47.01 -26.16
N PRO A 199 -11.67 48.22 -25.85
CA PRO A 199 -12.69 48.87 -26.65
C PRO A 199 -12.02 49.39 -27.92
N MET A 200 -12.24 48.73 -29.06
CA MET A 200 -11.94 49.34 -30.36
C MET A 200 -13.09 50.27 -30.73
N THR A 201 -12.90 51.54 -30.38
CA THR A 201 -13.61 52.66 -30.98
C THR A 201 -13.03 52.95 -32.36
N THR A 202 -13.75 52.59 -33.42
CA THR A 202 -13.72 53.32 -34.69
C THR A 202 -15.15 53.41 -35.23
N PRO A 203 -15.69 54.62 -35.45
CA PRO A 203 -16.92 54.82 -36.21
C PRO A 203 -16.57 54.90 -37.69
N MET A 204 -17.37 54.29 -38.57
CA MET A 204 -17.64 54.71 -39.97
C MET A 204 -18.79 53.85 -40.48
N THR A 205 -20.04 54.31 -40.42
CA THR A 205 -20.68 55.19 -41.41
C THR A 205 -20.72 54.55 -42.81
N GLY A 206 -21.91 54.15 -43.25
CA GLY A 206 -22.18 53.91 -44.66
C GLY A 206 -23.22 52.83 -44.92
N MET A 207 -24.41 53.26 -45.34
CA MET A 207 -25.26 52.68 -46.40
C MET A 207 -25.51 51.15 -46.39
N SER A 208 -26.71 50.62 -46.49
CA SER A 208 -28.01 51.06 -47.02
C SER A 208 -28.99 49.94 -46.62
N MET A 209 -30.17 50.24 -46.09
CA MET A 209 -31.42 50.29 -46.86
C MET A 209 -31.59 49.14 -47.87
N ARG A 210 -32.40 48.14 -47.49
CA ARG A 210 -33.65 47.77 -48.19
C ARG A 210 -34.39 46.68 -47.40
N VAL A 211 -35.52 47.08 -46.84
CA VAL A 211 -36.67 46.22 -46.55
C VAL A 211 -37.47 46.20 -47.86
N ILE A 212 -37.48 45.04 -48.51
CA ILE A 212 -38.13 44.65 -49.76
C ILE A 212 -38.06 43.11 -49.69
N ASP A 213 -39.08 42.28 -49.81
CA ASP A 213 -40.51 42.33 -50.13
C ASP A 213 -41.04 40.97 -49.60
N ASP A 214 -42.24 40.89 -49.02
CA ASP A 214 -43.49 40.45 -49.68
C ASP A 214 -43.50 38.99 -50.19
N ASP A 215 -44.73 38.46 -50.19
CA ASP A 215 -45.25 37.17 -50.65
C ASP A 215 -45.22 36.02 -49.61
N ASP A 216 -46.32 35.71 -48.90
CA ASP A 216 -47.64 35.20 -49.32
C ASP A 216 -47.70 33.67 -49.54
N ASP A 217 -48.89 33.13 -49.24
CA ASP A 217 -49.45 31.77 -49.42
C ASP A 217 -49.03 30.71 -48.37
N ASP A 218 -49.90 29.98 -47.67
CA ASP A 218 -51.29 29.52 -47.91
C ASP A 218 -52.05 29.29 -46.58
N ASP A 219 -53.29 29.78 -46.46
CA ASP A 219 -54.47 29.08 -45.88
C ASP A 219 -55.78 29.82 -46.23
#